data_AF-A0AA50HVR8-F1
#
_entry.id   AF-A0AA50HVR8-F1
#
_cell.length_a   1.000
_cell.length_b   1.000
_cell.length_c   1.000
_cell.angle_alpha   90.00
_cell.angle_beta   90.00
_cell.angle_gamma   90.00
#
_symmetry.space_group_name_H-M   'P 1'
#
loop_
_entity.id
_entity.type
_entity.pdbx_description
1 polymer ?
#
loop_
_entity_poly.entity_id
_entity_poly.type
_entity_poly.pdbx_seq_one_letter_code
_entity_poly.pdbx_strand_id
1 'polypeptide(L)'
;MREYKNLDLNQSPPPDLAIECDLSSKTVIDAYQAIGVPEVWIYSNNQLQIYLYSEQGYLESNQSQIFPDLAIMSMIPQLIQKAYQVGTRQMLGELKAQLK
;
A
#
# COMPACT_ATOMS: atom_id res chain seq x y z
N MET A 1 2.95 -18.97 -24.43
CA MET A 1 3.71 -18.91 -23.17
C MET A 1 4.77 -17.84 -23.31
N ARG A 2 4.79 -16.81 -22.46
CA ARG A 2 5.91 -15.85 -22.42
C ARG A 2 6.76 -16.18 -21.19
N GLU A 3 7.97 -16.68 -21.45
CA GLU A 3 9.01 -16.89 -20.44
C GLU A 3 9.68 -15.55 -20.14
N TYR A 4 9.41 -14.95 -18.97
CA TYR A 4 10.23 -13.86 -18.46
C TYR A 4 11.18 -14.44 -17.41
N LYS A 5 12.34 -14.93 -17.89
CA LYS A 5 13.34 -15.60 -17.05
C LYS A 5 14.36 -14.65 -16.41
N ASN A 6 14.28 -13.34 -16.63
CA ASN A 6 15.20 -12.39 -16.00
C ASN A 6 14.45 -11.10 -15.65
N LEU A 7 14.11 -10.94 -14.36
CA LEU A 7 13.69 -9.65 -13.82
C LEU A 7 14.95 -8.80 -13.65
N ASP A 8 15.36 -8.13 -14.73
CA ASP A 8 16.40 -7.11 -14.65
C ASP A 8 15.79 -5.87 -13.96
N LEU A 9 16.04 -5.70 -12.66
CA LEU A 9 15.50 -4.57 -11.86
C LEU A 9 15.98 -3.19 -12.35
N ASN A 10 16.99 -3.16 -13.23
CA ASN A 10 17.42 -1.95 -13.93
C ASN A 10 16.52 -1.58 -15.14
N GLN A 11 15.74 -2.51 -15.68
CA GLN A 11 14.80 -2.27 -16.78
C GLN A 11 13.35 -2.09 -16.30
N SER A 12 13.03 -2.52 -15.09
CA SER A 12 11.81 -2.17 -14.38
C SER A 12 12.14 -1.83 -12.94
N PRO A 13 12.31 -0.54 -12.61
CA PRO A 13 12.56 -0.15 -11.23
C PRO A 13 11.40 -0.63 -10.35
N PRO A 14 11.68 -0.95 -9.08
CA PRO A 14 10.63 -1.30 -8.14
C PRO A 14 9.61 -0.16 -8.05
N PRO A 15 8.31 -0.46 -7.86
CA PRO A 15 7.32 0.58 -7.62
C PRO A 15 7.67 1.35 -6.34
N ASP A 16 7.28 2.63 -6.28
CA ASP A 16 7.49 3.45 -5.09
C ASP A 16 6.60 3.00 -3.92
N LEU A 17 5.38 2.54 -4.22
CA LEU A 17 4.38 2.04 -3.26
C LEU A 17 3.73 0.75 -3.77
N ALA A 18 3.64 -0.27 -2.91
CA ALA A 18 2.76 -1.42 -3.12
C ALA A 18 1.58 -1.40 -2.14
N ILE A 19 0.38 -1.76 -2.60
CA ILE A 19 -0.82 -1.86 -1.76
C ILE A 19 -1.40 -3.25 -1.93
N GLU A 20 -1.56 -3.96 -0.82
CA GLU A 20 -2.09 -5.31 -0.77
C GLU A 20 -3.32 -5.39 0.13
N CYS A 21 -4.31 -6.19 -0.29
CA CYS A 21 -5.48 -6.48 0.52
C CYS A 21 -5.45 -7.95 0.98
N ASP A 22 -5.76 -8.14 2.27
CA ASP A 22 -5.95 -9.44 2.91
C ASP A 22 -4.77 -10.41 2.73
N LEU A 23 -3.60 -9.99 3.25
CA LEU A 23 -2.40 -10.82 3.26
C LEU A 23 -2.46 -11.88 4.36
N SER A 24 -2.76 -13.12 3.96
CA SER A 24 -2.76 -14.28 4.86
C SER A 24 -1.37 -14.89 5.12
N SER A 25 -0.31 -14.43 4.45
CA SER A 25 1.03 -15.02 4.58
C SER A 25 2.17 -13.99 4.58
N LYS A 26 3.08 -14.13 5.55
CA LYS A 26 4.36 -13.40 5.64
C LYS A 26 5.22 -13.51 4.38
N THR A 27 5.07 -14.58 3.60
CA THR A 27 5.87 -14.86 2.39
C THR A 27 5.77 -13.77 1.33
N VAL A 28 4.71 -12.97 1.31
CA VAL A 28 4.57 -11.88 0.33
C VAL A 28 5.43 -10.67 0.69
N ILE A 29 5.62 -10.38 1.98
CA ILE A 29 6.51 -9.28 2.42
C ILE A 29 7.96 -9.60 2.03
N ASP A 30 8.37 -10.87 2.18
CA ASP A 30 9.71 -11.33 1.78
C ASP A 30 9.97 -11.15 0.27
N ALA A 31 8.94 -11.33 -0.57
CA ALA A 31 9.04 -11.10 -2.00
C ALA A 31 9.25 -9.61 -2.33
N TYR A 32 8.56 -8.72 -1.63
CA TYR A 32 8.76 -7.27 -1.77
C TYR A 32 10.13 -6.82 -1.28
N GLN A 33 10.69 -7.50 -0.27
CA GLN A 33 12.02 -7.21 0.25
C GLN A 33 13.10 -7.52 -0.78
N ALA A 34 12.94 -8.60 -1.54
CA ALA A 34 13.85 -8.95 -2.64
C ALA A 34 13.80 -7.94 -3.80
N ILE A 35 12.68 -7.25 -3.97
CA ILE A 35 12.46 -6.24 -5.03
C ILE A 35 12.87 -4.83 -4.53
N GLY A 36 12.85 -4.57 -3.22
CA GLY A 36 13.28 -3.32 -2.61
C GLY A 36 12.23 -2.20 -2.72
N VAL A 37 10.94 -2.54 -2.61
CA VAL A 37 9.86 -1.54 -2.64
C VAL A 37 9.95 -0.65 -1.39
N PRO A 38 10.10 0.68 -1.51
CA PRO A 38 10.31 1.57 -0.37
C PRO A 38 9.18 1.54 0.67
N GLU A 39 7.93 1.42 0.22
CA GLU A 39 6.75 1.45 1.07
C GLU A 39 5.71 0.40 0.65
N VAL A 40 5.19 -0.37 1.61
CA VAL A 40 4.17 -1.40 1.38
C VAL A 40 3.01 -1.20 2.34
N TRP A 41 1.79 -1.12 1.81
CA TRP A 41 0.56 -1.01 2.58
C TRP A 41 -0.18 -2.34 2.58
N ILE A 42 -0.59 -2.77 3.76
CA ILE A 42 -1.38 -4.00 3.93
C ILE A 42 -2.70 -3.63 4.59
N TYR A 43 -3.80 -3.81 3.86
CA TYR A 43 -5.13 -3.64 4.41
C TYR A 43 -5.73 -5.00 4.77
N SER A 44 -5.93 -5.27 6.06
CA SER A 44 -6.53 -6.50 6.57
C SER A 44 -7.38 -6.23 7.80
N ASN A 45 -8.42 -7.04 8.05
CA ASN A 45 -9.29 -6.90 9.24
C ASN A 45 -9.80 -5.46 9.50
N ASN A 46 -10.15 -4.73 8.43
CA ASN A 46 -10.55 -3.33 8.47
C ASN A 46 -9.49 -2.33 8.99
N GLN A 47 -8.22 -2.74 9.08
CA GLN A 47 -7.10 -1.93 9.50
C GLN A 47 -6.07 -1.82 8.38
N LEU A 48 -5.39 -0.68 8.31
CA LEU A 48 -4.27 -0.46 7.41
C LEU A 48 -2.97 -0.50 8.20
N GLN A 49 -2.03 -1.31 7.74
CA GLN A 49 -0.66 -1.37 8.24
C GLN A 49 0.28 -0.83 7.16
N ILE A 50 1.24 -0.02 7.57
CA ILE A 50 2.23 0.57 6.66
C ILE A 50 3.59 -0.02 7.03
N TYR A 51 4.31 -0.51 6.03
CA TYR A 51 5.64 -1.07 6.16
C TYR A 51 6.62 -0.24 5.35
N LEU A 52 7.70 0.21 5.98
CA LEU A 52 8.80 0.94 5.34
C LEU A 52 10.01 0.04 5.21
N TYR A 53 10.65 0.09 4.04
CA TYR A 53 11.86 -0.67 3.77
C TYR A 53 13.06 -0.07 4.52
N SER A 54 13.82 -0.93 5.21
CA SER A 54 15.07 -0.58 5.89
C SER A 54 16.17 -1.59 5.55
N GLU A 55 17.43 -1.29 5.91
CA GLU A 55 18.56 -2.22 5.72
C GLU A 55 18.38 -3.56 6.45
N GLN A 56 17.52 -3.62 7.47
CA GLN A 56 17.21 -4.82 8.25
C GLN A 56 15.89 -5.50 7.82
N GLY A 57 15.25 -5.01 6.75
CA GLY A 57 13.95 -5.49 6.25
C GLY A 57 12.82 -4.48 6.49
N TYR A 58 11.58 -4.94 6.36
CA TYR A 58 10.40 -4.09 6.55
C TYR A 58 10.09 -3.82 8.01
N LEU A 59 9.89 -2.54 8.34
CA LEU A 59 9.47 -2.08 9.66
C LEU A 59 8.07 -1.47 9.59
N GLU A 60 7.22 -1.78 10.56
CA GLU A 60 5.90 -1.17 10.66
C GLU A 60 6.03 0.31 11.05
N SER A 61 5.29 1.17 10.36
CA SER A 61 5.26 2.62 10.55
C SER A 61 3.82 3.10 10.75
N ASN A 62 3.67 4.14 11.55
CA ASN A 62 2.37 4.80 11.77
C ASN A 62 2.08 5.89 10.72
N GLN A 63 3.04 6.20 9.86
CA GLN A 63 2.96 7.28 8.88
C GLN A 63 3.54 6.83 7.53
N SER A 64 2.90 7.28 6.46
CA SER A 64 3.40 7.08 5.09
C SER A 64 4.57 8.00 4.81
N GLN A 65 5.61 7.48 4.15
CA GLN A 65 6.73 8.31 3.67
C GLN A 65 6.33 9.06 2.39
N ILE A 66 5.50 8.45 1.56
CA ILE A 66 5.03 9.03 0.29
C ILE A 66 3.95 10.10 0.52
N PHE A 67 3.12 9.94 1.56
CA PHE A 67 2.07 10.90 1.93
C PHE A 67 2.24 11.37 3.39
N PRO A 68 3.30 12.15 3.70
CA PRO A 68 3.59 12.54 5.08
C PRO A 68 2.52 13.46 5.68
N ASP A 69 1.86 14.28 4.85
CA ASP A 69 0.85 15.24 5.30
C ASP A 69 -0.54 14.63 5.50
N LEU A 70 -0.72 13.36 5.14
CA LEU A 70 -1.99 12.65 5.25
C LEU A 70 -1.92 11.58 6.32
N ALA A 71 -2.96 11.50 7.15
CA ALA A 71 -3.13 10.45 8.13
C ALA A 71 -3.63 9.15 7.46
N ILE A 72 -2.86 8.62 6.50
CA ILE A 72 -3.24 7.47 5.64
C ILE A 72 -3.75 6.28 6.47
N MET A 73 -3.06 5.97 7.57
CA MET A 73 -3.38 4.84 8.45
C MET A 73 -4.82 4.88 8.99
N SER A 74 -5.37 6.06 9.27
CA SER A 74 -6.77 6.22 9.73
C SER A 74 -7.73 6.58 8.60
N MET A 75 -7.26 7.37 7.63
CA MET A 75 -8.05 7.87 6.52
C MET A 75 -8.55 6.75 5.61
N ILE A 76 -7.69 5.79 5.23
CA ILE A 76 -8.07 4.70 4.32
C ILE A 76 -9.16 3.79 4.92
N PRO A 77 -9.04 3.27 6.16
CA PRO A 77 -10.12 2.51 6.79
C PRO A 77 -11.46 3.26 6.83
N GLN A 78 -11.44 4.56 7.13
CA GLN A 78 -12.65 5.40 7.17
C GLN A 78 -13.29 5.57 5.80
N LEU A 79 -12.48 5.81 4.76
CA LEU A 79 -12.97 5.93 3.39
C LEU A 79 -13.59 4.62 2.89
N ILE A 80 -12.98 3.48 3.23
CA ILE A 80 -13.52 2.16 2.89
C ILE A 80 -14.86 1.93 3.60
N GLN A 81 -14.95 2.20 4.91
CA GLN A 81 -16.22 2.11 5.65
C GLN A 81 -17.30 3.02 5.06
N LYS A 82 -16.94 4.25 4.71
CA LYS A 82 -17.85 5.20 4.07
C LYS A 82 -18.32 4.71 2.70
N ALA A 83 -17.42 4.12 1.90
CA ALA A 83 -17.79 3.53 0.61
C ALA A 83 -18.80 2.39 0.75
N TYR A 84 -18.72 1.58 1.82
CA TYR A 84 -19.75 0.58 2.12
C TYR A 84 -21.12 1.19 2.46
N GLN A 85 -21.16 2.41 3.02
CA GLN A 85 -22.40 3.08 3.41
C GLN A 85 -23.05 3.87 2.26
N VAL A 86 -22.27 4.69 1.55
CA VAL A 86 -22.79 5.62 0.53
C VAL A 86 -22.48 5.21 -0.90
N GLY A 87 -21.72 4.12 -1.08
CA GLY A 87 -21.23 3.66 -2.38
C GLY A 87 -19.92 4.33 -2.80
N THR A 88 -19.06 3.57 -3.50
CA THR A 88 -17.71 3.99 -3.91
C THR A 88 -17.70 5.27 -4.73
N ARG A 89 -18.64 5.43 -5.68
CA ARG A 89 -18.68 6.63 -6.54
C ARG A 89 -18.92 7.91 -5.74
N GLN A 90 -19.86 7.86 -4.79
CA GLN A 90 -20.17 9.01 -3.96
C GLN A 90 -19.01 9.32 -3.01
N MET A 91 -18.48 8.30 -2.33
CA MET A 91 -17.31 8.46 -1.45
C MET A 91 -16.13 9.11 -2.17
N LEU A 92 -15.77 8.63 -3.37
CA LEU A 92 -14.68 9.20 -4.17
C LEU A 92 -14.95 10.64 -4.60
N GLY A 93 -16.21 10.97 -4.93
CA GLY A 93 -16.61 12.32 -5.26
C GLY A 93 -16.41 13.30 -4.10
N GLU A 94 -16.81 12.90 -2.89
CA GLU A 94 -16.63 13.68 -1.67
C GLU A 94 -15.15 13.82 -1.29
N LEU A 95 -14.37 12.75 -1.37
CA LEU A 95 -12.92 12.79 -1.15
C LEU A 95 -12.24 13.77 -2.12
N LYS A 96 -12.58 13.71 -3.41
CA LYS A 96 -12.03 14.62 -4.41
C LYS A 96 -12.37 16.09 -4.12
N ALA A 97 -13.52 16.37 -3.52
CA ALA A 97 -13.90 17.73 -3.12
C ALA A 97 -13.13 18.23 -1.89
N GLN A 98 -12.73 17.32 -0.98
CA GLN A 98 -11.96 17.65 0.22
C GLN A 98 -10.46 17.86 -0.06
N LEU A 99 -9.93 17.25 -1.12
CA LEU A 99 -8.53 17.36 -1.53
C LEU A 99 -8.26 18.51 -2.52
N LYS A 100 -9.27 19.35 -2.80
CA LYS A 100 -9.15 20.57 -3.60
C LYS A 100 -8.97 21.78 -2.70
#